data_AF-A0A2D6FGJ4-F1
#
_entry.id   AF-A0A2D6FGJ4-F1
#
_cell.length_a   1.000
_cell.length_b   1.000
_cell.length_c   1.000
_cell.angle_alpha   90.00
_cell.angle_beta   90.00
_cell.angle_gamma   90.00
#
_symmetry.space_group_name_H-M   'P 1'
#
loop_
_entity.id
_entity.type
_entity.pdbx_description
1 polymer ?
#
loop_
_entity_poly.entity_id
_entity_poly.type
_entity_poly.pdbx_seq_one_letter_code
_entity_poly.pdbx_strand_id
1 'polypeptide(L)'
;MYVFETSLEPKTSLLGDARLQRLVFRLPNEVMATVRRDRRRLLKNVETEEVTSPPWDAQGGVCFSYSGKTGISTPVFVDRRDAPLGNRGLQRMRAGCPVRLTVRQVRHMKPRAGTRLQVLKVQVLHLDAPHQGGLASPHSIQTVNLQLPLDLMQDVERLARHEDWSNQAWLRNAIETQVRLTRTRLGLDESAA
;
A
#
# COMPACT_ATOMS: atom_id res chain seq x y z
N MET A 1 8.39 -2.15 -17.75
CA MET A 1 7.63 -2.05 -16.48
C MET A 1 8.39 -1.11 -15.58
N TYR A 2 7.71 -0.28 -14.78
CA TYR A 2 8.33 0.62 -13.82
C TYR A 2 7.76 0.34 -12.44
N VAL A 3 8.62 0.24 -11.44
CA VAL A 3 8.24 0.09 -10.03
C VAL A 3 8.94 1.20 -9.27
N PHE A 4 8.17 2.01 -8.55
CA PHE A 4 8.73 3.15 -7.82
C PHE A 4 7.81 3.57 -6.68
N GLU A 5 8.40 4.24 -5.70
CA GLU A 5 7.69 4.87 -4.60
C GLU A 5 7.35 6.31 -4.94
N THR A 6 6.16 6.75 -4.54
CA THR A 6 5.67 8.11 -4.73
C THR A 6 4.56 8.39 -3.71
N SER A 7 4.04 9.61 -3.71
CA SER A 7 2.88 9.97 -2.90
C SER A 7 1.69 10.28 -3.79
N LEU A 8 0.49 9.94 -3.31
CA LEU A 8 -0.76 10.29 -3.99
C LEU A 8 -1.01 11.80 -3.89
N GLU A 9 -1.35 12.43 -5.01
CA GLU A 9 -1.62 13.86 -5.08
C GLU A 9 -3.09 14.20 -4.72
N PRO A 10 -3.41 15.44 -4.29
CA PRO A 10 -4.74 15.85 -3.81
C PRO A 10 -5.94 15.60 -4.73
N LYS A 11 -5.71 15.48 -6.05
CA LYS A 11 -6.75 15.22 -7.05
C LYS A 11 -7.08 13.73 -7.24
N THR A 12 -6.52 12.86 -6.39
CA THR A 12 -6.78 11.41 -6.37
C THR A 12 -8.16 11.11 -5.80
N SER A 13 -8.94 10.30 -6.51
CA SER A 13 -10.30 9.89 -6.13
C SER A 13 -10.49 8.38 -6.33
N LEU A 14 -10.40 7.62 -5.23
CA LEU A 14 -10.37 6.14 -5.24
C LEU A 14 -11.70 5.49 -4.89
N LEU A 15 -12.64 6.26 -4.33
CA LEU A 15 -13.98 5.80 -3.98
C LEU A 15 -14.98 6.95 -4.09
N GLY A 16 -16.16 6.60 -4.59
CA GLY A 16 -17.32 7.46 -4.77
C GLY A 16 -18.26 6.78 -5.77
N ASP A 17 -19.51 7.25 -5.87
CA ASP A 17 -20.48 6.74 -6.84
C ASP A 17 -20.13 7.09 -8.32
N ALA A 18 -19.00 7.78 -8.49
CA ALA A 18 -18.42 8.12 -9.77
C ALA A 18 -18.11 6.87 -10.59
N ARG A 19 -18.57 6.86 -11.84
CA ARG A 19 -18.29 5.80 -12.83
C ARG A 19 -16.79 5.65 -13.15
N LEU A 20 -15.98 6.67 -12.83
CA LEU A 20 -14.56 6.77 -13.13
C LEU A 20 -13.78 7.16 -11.85
N GLN A 21 -12.78 6.36 -11.50
CA GLN A 21 -11.84 6.61 -10.42
C GLN A 21 -10.52 7.15 -10.99
N ARG A 22 -9.77 7.90 -10.17
CA ARG A 22 -8.58 8.62 -10.59
C ARG A 22 -7.45 8.46 -9.59
N LEU A 23 -6.26 8.13 -10.08
CA LEU A 23 -4.99 8.16 -9.36
C LEU A 23 -4.16 9.31 -9.92
N VAL A 24 -3.71 10.21 -9.05
CA VAL A 24 -2.81 11.30 -9.43
C VAL A 24 -1.52 11.13 -8.63
N PHE A 25 -0.38 11.13 -9.32
CA PHE A 25 0.93 10.91 -8.72
C PHE A 25 2.02 11.56 -9.57
N ARG A 26 3.21 11.74 -9.00
CA ARG A 26 4.39 12.23 -9.72
C ARG A 26 5.36 11.10 -9.99
N LEU A 27 5.89 11.06 -11.22
CA LEU A 27 6.96 10.16 -11.61
C LEU A 27 8.30 10.70 -11.06
N PRO A 28 9.11 9.86 -10.38
CA PRO A 28 10.46 10.23 -10.00
C PRO A 28 11.33 10.56 -11.22
N ASN A 29 12.33 11.43 -11.06
CA ASN A 29 13.19 11.89 -12.15
C ASN A 29 13.90 10.74 -12.89
N GLU A 30 14.33 9.72 -12.15
CA GLU A 30 14.96 8.51 -12.69
C GLU A 30 14.02 7.72 -13.61
N VAL A 31 12.75 7.61 -13.19
CA VAL A 31 11.70 6.93 -13.96
C VAL A 31 11.30 7.77 -15.17
N MET A 32 11.24 9.10 -15.03
CA MET A 32 10.89 10.03 -16.10
C MET A 32 11.83 9.92 -17.31
N ALA A 33 13.13 9.81 -17.09
CA ALA A 33 14.10 9.65 -18.17
C ALA A 33 13.83 8.36 -18.98
N THR A 34 13.53 7.27 -18.28
CA THR A 34 13.25 5.96 -18.87
C THR A 34 11.92 5.96 -19.63
N VAL A 35 10.86 6.50 -19.02
CA VAL A 35 9.52 6.61 -19.62
C VAL A 35 9.54 7.49 -20.88
N ARG A 36 10.32 8.58 -20.90
CA ARG A 36 10.51 9.42 -22.10
C ARG A 36 11.23 8.65 -23.21
N ARG A 37 12.25 7.86 -22.86
CA ARG A 37 12.98 7.01 -23.81
C ARG A 37 12.07 5.95 -24.41
N ASP A 38 11.30 5.25 -23.58
CA ASP A 38 10.39 4.20 -24.00
C ASP A 38 9.25 4.75 -24.85
N ARG A 39 8.72 5.93 -24.52
CA ARG A 39 7.76 6.63 -25.38
C ARG A 39 8.30 6.85 -26.80
N ARG A 40 9.51 7.39 -26.93
CA ARG A 40 10.14 7.63 -28.23
C ARG A 40 10.32 6.34 -29.01
N ARG A 41 10.72 5.25 -28.34
CA ARG A 41 10.84 3.92 -28.95
C ARG A 41 9.49 3.38 -29.44
N LEU A 42 8.45 3.49 -28.62
CA LEU A 42 7.11 3.01 -28.95
C LEU A 42 6.45 3.80 -30.09
N LEU A 43 6.85 5.06 -30.30
CA LEU A 43 6.29 5.94 -31.32
C LEU A 43 7.22 6.18 -32.52
N LYS A 44 8.35 5.48 -32.61
CA LYS A 44 9.39 5.73 -33.63
C LYS A 44 8.88 5.71 -35.07
N ASN A 45 7.86 4.91 -35.36
CA ASN A 45 7.33 4.69 -36.71
C ASN A 45 5.95 5.36 -36.90
N VAL A 46 5.62 6.38 -36.11
CA VAL A 46 4.35 7.11 -36.20
C VAL A 46 4.62 8.47 -36.81
N GLU A 47 3.83 8.86 -37.80
CA GLU A 47 3.90 10.19 -38.41
C GLU A 47 3.61 11.27 -37.35
N THR A 48 4.49 12.26 -37.29
CA THR A 48 4.60 13.20 -36.16
C THR A 48 3.33 14.04 -35.93
N GLU A 49 2.53 14.25 -36.97
CA GLU A 49 1.32 15.09 -36.93
C GLU A 49 0.16 14.45 -36.15
N GLU A 50 0.17 13.14 -35.95
CA GLU A 50 -0.90 12.42 -35.24
C GLU A 50 -0.56 12.06 -33.79
N VAL A 51 0.61 12.48 -33.28
CA VAL A 51 1.07 12.05 -31.96
C VAL A 51 0.41 12.87 -30.85
N THR A 52 -0.38 12.19 -30.03
CA THR A 52 -0.95 12.77 -28.79
C THR A 52 0.12 13.31 -27.85
N SER A 53 -0.22 14.26 -26.99
CA SER A 53 0.69 14.71 -25.92
C SER A 53 1.12 13.55 -24.99
N PRO A 54 2.27 13.67 -24.29
CA PRO A 54 2.64 12.69 -23.27
C PRO A 54 1.57 12.57 -22.19
N PRO A 55 1.39 11.40 -21.58
CA PRO A 55 0.43 11.18 -20.48
C PRO A 55 0.90 11.78 -19.13
N TRP A 56 1.87 12.69 -19.15
CA TRP A 56 2.41 13.39 -17.98
C TRP A 56 2.61 14.87 -18.30
N ASP A 57 2.54 15.73 -17.27
CA ASP A 57 2.82 17.16 -17.38
C ASP A 57 4.34 17.49 -17.35
N ALA A 58 4.69 18.77 -17.43
CA ALA A 58 6.09 19.22 -17.42
C ALA A 58 6.84 18.82 -16.14
N GLN A 59 6.13 18.70 -15.02
CA GLN A 59 6.62 18.31 -13.70
C GLN A 59 6.56 16.80 -13.45
N GLY A 60 6.18 15.99 -14.45
CA GLY A 60 6.06 14.54 -14.33
C GLY A 60 4.80 14.06 -13.59
N GLY A 61 3.82 14.94 -13.39
CA GLY A 61 2.51 14.62 -12.85
C GLY A 61 1.69 13.79 -13.84
N VAL A 62 1.14 12.67 -13.36
CA VAL A 62 0.35 11.73 -14.13
C VAL A 62 -1.06 11.67 -13.53
N CYS A 63 -2.06 11.70 -14.40
CA CYS A 63 -3.46 11.48 -14.04
C CYS A 63 -3.94 10.19 -14.70
N PHE A 64 -3.99 9.10 -13.94
CA PHE A 64 -4.48 7.81 -14.39
C PHE A 64 -5.95 7.62 -14.00
N SER A 65 -6.79 7.28 -14.97
CA SER A 65 -8.21 7.03 -14.75
C SER A 65 -8.55 5.57 -15.03
N TYR A 66 -9.38 4.96 -14.19
CA TYR A 66 -9.86 3.59 -14.34
C TYR A 66 -11.31 3.46 -13.86
N SER A 67 -12.00 2.37 -14.22
CA SER A 67 -13.37 2.14 -13.78
C SER A 67 -13.47 0.92 -12.89
N GLY A 68 -13.81 1.15 -11.61
CA GLY A 68 -14.10 0.06 -10.68
C GLY A 68 -15.34 -0.75 -11.07
N LYS A 69 -16.29 -0.18 -11.83
CA LYS A 69 -17.54 -0.86 -12.24
C LYS A 69 -17.35 -1.83 -13.40
N THR A 70 -16.55 -1.46 -14.42
CA THR A 70 -16.32 -2.30 -15.60
C THR A 70 -15.06 -3.17 -15.51
N GLY A 71 -14.24 -2.97 -14.47
CA GLY A 71 -12.96 -3.66 -14.31
C GLY A 71 -11.87 -3.19 -15.30
N ILE A 72 -12.19 -2.26 -16.20
CA ILE A 72 -11.26 -1.81 -17.23
C ILE A 72 -10.13 -1.01 -16.58
N SER A 73 -8.92 -1.56 -16.70
CA SER A 73 -7.69 -0.97 -16.18
C SER A 73 -7.71 -0.74 -14.67
N THR A 74 -8.54 -1.47 -13.92
CA THR A 74 -8.56 -1.39 -12.45
C THR A 74 -7.24 -1.94 -11.90
N PRO A 75 -6.47 -1.14 -11.15
CA PRO A 75 -5.25 -1.63 -10.53
C PRO A 75 -5.56 -2.52 -9.35
N VAL A 76 -4.65 -3.44 -9.05
CA VAL A 76 -4.72 -4.26 -7.83
C VAL A 76 -4.21 -3.41 -6.67
N PHE A 77 -5.07 -3.19 -5.68
CA PHE A 77 -4.71 -2.48 -4.46
C PHE A 77 -4.30 -3.48 -3.38
N VAL A 78 -3.11 -3.28 -2.83
CA VAL A 78 -2.56 -4.12 -1.78
C VAL A 78 -2.02 -3.30 -0.63
N ASP A 79 -1.94 -3.94 0.53
CA ASP A 79 -1.35 -3.40 1.73
C ASP A 79 0.18 -3.53 1.70
N ARG A 80 0.84 -3.13 2.78
CA ARG A 80 2.31 -3.22 2.90
C ARG A 80 2.85 -4.65 2.74
N ARG A 81 2.06 -5.68 3.08
CA ARG A 81 2.41 -7.11 3.08
C ARG A 81 1.95 -7.84 1.82
N ASP A 82 1.52 -7.10 0.80
CA ASP A 82 0.98 -7.62 -0.45
C ASP A 82 -0.37 -8.34 -0.32
N ALA A 83 -1.10 -8.09 0.76
CA ALA A 83 -2.46 -8.58 0.93
C ALA A 83 -3.46 -7.63 0.23
N PRO A 84 -4.49 -8.16 -0.46
CA PRO A 84 -5.44 -7.33 -1.18
C PRO A 84 -6.24 -6.40 -0.24
N LEU A 85 -6.37 -5.13 -0.62
CA LEU A 85 -7.16 -4.15 0.12
C LEU A 85 -8.62 -4.18 -0.32
N GLY A 86 -9.53 -4.36 0.65
CA GLY A 86 -10.96 -4.16 0.44
C GLY A 86 -11.38 -2.68 0.46
N ASN A 87 -12.66 -2.41 0.20
CA ASN A 87 -13.23 -1.06 0.12
C ASN A 87 -12.92 -0.18 1.34
N ARG A 88 -12.95 -0.74 2.55
CA ARG A 88 -12.58 -0.01 3.79
C ARG A 88 -11.12 0.42 3.81
N GLY A 89 -10.21 -0.40 3.27
CA GLY A 89 -8.79 -0.06 3.15
C GLY A 89 -8.57 1.06 2.13
N LEU A 90 -9.28 1.00 1.01
CA LEU A 90 -9.27 2.04 -0.01
C LEU A 90 -9.81 3.39 0.51
N GLN A 91 -10.83 3.39 1.39
CA GLN A 91 -11.35 4.62 2.01
C GLN A 91 -10.34 5.33 2.92
N ARG A 92 -9.35 4.59 3.42
CA ARG A 92 -8.27 5.14 4.26
C ARG A 92 -7.15 5.77 3.42
N MET A 93 -7.13 5.55 2.11
CA MET A 93 -6.17 6.19 1.22
C MET A 93 -6.56 7.65 1.01
N ARG A 94 -5.65 8.56 1.35
CA ARG A 94 -5.82 10.01 1.23
C ARG A 94 -4.72 10.59 0.34
N ALA A 95 -4.89 11.86 -0.01
CA ALA A 95 -3.81 12.67 -0.55
C ALA A 95 -2.61 12.63 0.40
N GLY A 96 -1.41 12.60 -0.14
CA GLY A 96 -0.16 12.45 0.61
C GLY A 96 0.19 11.02 1.02
N CYS A 97 -0.70 10.03 0.81
CA CYS A 97 -0.37 8.65 1.15
C CYS A 97 0.82 8.14 0.30
N PRO A 98 1.88 7.63 0.93
CA PRO A 98 2.99 7.04 0.21
C PRO A 98 2.60 5.65 -0.28
N VAL A 99 2.89 5.43 -1.54
CA VAL A 99 2.52 4.23 -2.29
C VAL A 99 3.68 3.77 -3.13
N ARG A 100 3.79 2.45 -3.31
CA ARG A 100 4.63 1.86 -4.34
C ARG A 100 3.74 1.49 -5.53
N LEU A 101 4.05 2.05 -6.69
CA LEU A 101 3.29 1.86 -7.92
C LEU A 101 4.03 0.92 -8.86
N THR A 102 3.29 -0.03 -9.44
CA THR A 102 3.74 -0.80 -10.61
C THR A 102 3.02 -0.28 -11.84
N VAL A 103 3.76 0.30 -12.77
CA VAL A 103 3.24 0.98 -13.95
C VAL A 103 3.81 0.36 -15.22
N ARG A 104 3.00 0.25 -16.27
CA ARG A 104 3.45 -0.10 -17.62
C ARG A 104 3.11 0.99 -18.62
N GLN A 105 4.02 1.29 -19.54
CA GLN A 105 3.72 2.13 -20.68
C GLN A 105 3.17 1.28 -21.81
N VAL A 106 2.00 1.67 -22.33
CA VAL A 106 1.29 0.95 -23.39
C VAL A 106 1.06 1.90 -24.57
N ARG A 107 1.34 1.43 -25.78
CA ARG A 107 1.03 2.13 -27.03
C ARG A 107 -0.46 2.01 -27.33
N HIS A 108 -1.10 3.07 -27.81
CA HIS A 108 -2.46 3.02 -28.35
C HIS A 108 -2.51 3.76 -29.68
N MET A 109 -3.32 3.27 -30.63
CA MET A 109 -3.44 3.86 -31.98
C MET A 109 -4.71 4.68 -32.18
N LYS A 110 -5.71 4.55 -31.29
CA LYS A 110 -7.04 5.12 -31.49
C LYS A 110 -7.45 5.98 -30.29
N PRO A 111 -8.05 7.17 -30.48
CA PRO A 111 -8.35 7.81 -31.77
C PRO A 111 -7.12 8.43 -32.46
N ARG A 112 -6.02 8.62 -31.74
CA ARG A 112 -4.73 9.08 -32.27
C ARG A 112 -3.61 8.23 -31.70
N ALA A 113 -2.47 8.20 -32.37
CA ALA A 113 -1.32 7.44 -31.90
C ALA A 113 -0.72 8.07 -30.64
N GLY A 114 -0.36 7.22 -29.69
CA GLY A 114 0.11 7.69 -28.40
C GLY A 114 0.60 6.60 -27.48
N THR A 115 0.99 7.03 -26.29
CA THR A 115 1.27 6.13 -25.18
C THR A 115 0.45 6.54 -23.97
N ARG A 116 0.05 5.55 -23.18
CA ARG A 116 -0.58 5.73 -21.87
C ARG A 116 0.26 5.03 -20.81
N LEU A 117 0.23 5.57 -19.60
CA LEU A 117 0.76 4.88 -18.43
C LEU A 117 -0.40 4.17 -17.76
N GLN A 118 -0.31 2.84 -17.68
CA GLN A 118 -1.29 2.01 -17.00
C GLN A 118 -0.74 1.59 -15.65
N VAL A 119 -1.47 1.93 -14.59
CA VAL A 119 -1.17 1.43 -13.24
C VAL A 119 -1.71 0.02 -13.12
N LEU A 120 -0.86 -0.92 -12.73
CA LEU A 120 -1.20 -2.33 -12.55
C LEU A 120 -1.42 -2.66 -11.08
N LYS A 121 -0.59 -2.10 -10.20
CA LYS A 121 -0.61 -2.37 -8.77
C LYS A 121 -0.34 -1.10 -7.99
N VAL A 122 -1.07 -0.92 -6.90
CA VAL A 122 -0.89 0.16 -5.91
C VAL A 122 -0.70 -0.51 -4.55
N GLN A 123 0.53 -0.45 -4.03
CA GLN A 123 0.86 -0.94 -2.70
C GLN A 123 0.94 0.22 -1.73
N VAL A 124 0.12 0.19 -0.66
CA VAL A 124 0.10 1.26 0.33
C VAL A 124 1.11 0.97 1.44
N LEU A 125 2.09 1.86 1.63
CA LEU A 125 3.25 1.59 2.48
C LEU A 125 2.96 1.76 3.99
N HIS A 126 1.87 2.44 4.34
CA HIS A 126 1.48 2.73 5.72
C HIS A 126 0.14 2.10 6.13
N LEU A 127 -0.44 1.26 5.29
CA LEU A 127 -1.67 0.54 5.61
C LEU A 127 -1.39 -0.94 5.62
N ASP A 128 -1.80 -1.61 6.69
CA ASP A 128 -1.98 -3.05 6.74
C ASP A 128 -3.48 -3.34 6.49
N ALA A 129 -3.79 -4.38 5.72
CA ALA A 129 -5.16 -4.79 5.47
C ALA A 129 -5.83 -5.19 6.79
N PRO A 130 -7.10 -4.79 7.04
CA PRO A 130 -7.83 -5.32 8.18
C PRO A 130 -7.86 -6.84 8.06
N HIS A 131 -7.52 -7.52 9.14
CA HIS A 131 -7.54 -8.98 9.18
C HIS A 131 -8.99 -9.40 8.89
N GLN A 132 -9.25 -9.96 7.71
CA GLN A 132 -10.48 -10.70 7.49
C GLN A 132 -10.39 -11.87 8.44
N GLY A 133 -11.38 -12.02 9.34
CA GLY A 133 -11.36 -12.92 10.50
C GLY A 133 -11.25 -14.43 10.21
N GLY A 134 -10.32 -14.84 9.37
CA GLY A 134 -9.66 -16.14 9.48
C GLY A 134 -8.56 -16.07 10.54
N LEU A 135 -8.18 -17.24 11.04
CA LEU A 135 -7.10 -17.44 12.00
C LEU A 135 -5.93 -16.51 11.65
N ALA A 136 -5.62 -15.58 12.55
CA ALA A 136 -4.50 -14.68 12.39
C ALA A 136 -3.27 -15.54 12.06
N SER A 137 -2.55 -15.21 10.98
CA SER A 137 -1.31 -15.91 10.66
C SER A 137 -0.44 -15.99 11.92
N PRO A 138 0.30 -17.08 12.17
CA PRO A 138 1.10 -17.26 13.39
C PRO A 138 2.17 -16.16 13.60
N HIS A 139 2.37 -15.29 12.61
CA HIS A 139 3.24 -14.11 12.66
C HIS A 139 2.49 -12.76 12.76
N SER A 140 1.17 -12.79 13.02
CA SER A 140 0.39 -11.60 13.35
C SER A 140 0.72 -11.18 14.78
N ILE A 141 1.51 -10.12 14.91
CA ILE A 141 1.68 -9.44 16.19
C ILE A 141 0.36 -8.74 16.50
N GLN A 142 -0.48 -9.41 17.29
CA GLN A 142 -1.64 -8.79 17.91
C GLN A 142 -1.12 -7.82 18.97
N THR A 143 -1.24 -6.52 18.73
CA THR A 143 -0.98 -5.51 19.77
C THR A 143 -2.12 -5.57 20.77
N VAL A 144 -1.94 -6.38 21.81
CA VAL A 144 -2.85 -6.43 22.95
C VAL A 144 -2.39 -5.36 23.94
N ASN A 145 -3.25 -4.38 24.21
CA ASN A 145 -3.02 -3.43 25.30
C ASN A 145 -3.20 -4.16 26.63
N LEU A 146 -2.11 -4.69 27.16
CA LEU A 146 -2.08 -5.35 28.46
C LEU A 146 -1.89 -4.28 29.54
N GLN A 147 -2.80 -4.25 30.51
CA GLN A 147 -2.51 -3.60 31.77
C GLN A 147 -1.57 -4.51 32.56
N LEU A 148 -0.28 -4.18 32.54
CA LEU A 148 0.72 -4.82 33.39
C LEU A 148 0.60 -4.27 34.82
N PRO A 149 0.80 -5.10 35.85
CA PRO A 149 1.03 -4.61 37.21
C PRO A 149 2.16 -3.58 37.23
N LEU A 150 2.07 -2.58 38.12
CA LEU A 150 2.95 -1.41 38.12
C LEU A 150 4.44 -1.78 38.16
N ASP A 151 4.80 -2.79 38.95
CA ASP A 151 6.17 -3.26 39.12
C ASP A 151 6.74 -3.86 37.83
N LEU A 152 5.93 -4.64 37.10
CA LEU A 152 6.28 -5.21 35.80
C LEU A 152 6.42 -4.13 34.72
N MET A 153 5.57 -3.10 34.76
CA MET A 153 5.64 -1.99 33.82
C MET A 153 6.94 -1.19 33.98
N GLN A 154 7.34 -0.90 35.22
CA GLN A 154 8.59 -0.19 35.51
C GLN A 154 9.83 -0.97 35.08
N ASP A 155 9.82 -2.29 35.25
CA ASP A 155 10.93 -3.15 34.80
C ASP A 155 10.99 -3.26 33.27
N VAL A 156 9.84 -3.36 32.59
CA VAL A 156 9.77 -3.29 31.12
C VAL A 156 10.29 -1.95 30.60
N GLU A 157 9.93 -0.83 31.21
CA GLU A 157 10.43 0.49 30.84
C GLU A 157 11.93 0.64 31.08
N ARG A 158 12.44 0.08 32.19
CA ARG A 158 13.89 0.05 32.48
C ARG A 158 14.63 -0.77 31.43
N LEU A 159 14.06 -1.89 31.00
CA LEU A 159 14.66 -2.78 30.00
C LEU A 159 14.52 -2.25 28.57
N ALA A 160 13.44 -1.55 28.24
CA ALA A 160 13.32 -0.88 26.94
C ALA A 160 14.39 0.21 26.71
N ARG A 161 14.98 0.73 27.79
CA ARG A 161 16.11 1.67 27.75
C ARG A 161 17.47 1.00 27.60
N HIS A 162 17.57 -0.32 27.79
CA HIS A 162 18.79 -1.10 27.61
C HIS A 162 18.64 -2.01 26.38
N GLU A 163 19.63 -2.02 25.47
CA GLU A 163 19.55 -2.79 24.21
C GLU A 163 19.66 -4.33 24.38
N ASP A 164 19.88 -4.81 25.62
CA ASP A 164 20.11 -6.22 25.92
C ASP A 164 18.81 -6.99 26.27
N TRP A 165 17.96 -7.19 25.26
CA TRP A 165 16.74 -8.02 25.38
C TRP A 165 17.03 -9.52 25.53
N SER A 166 18.29 -9.93 25.36
CA SER A 166 18.69 -11.33 25.18
C SER A 166 18.67 -12.17 26.47
N ASN A 167 18.71 -11.58 27.67
CA ASN A 167 19.07 -12.34 28.88
C ASN A 167 18.02 -12.39 30.00
N GLN A 168 16.77 -12.01 29.75
CA GLN A 168 15.75 -12.02 30.81
C GLN A 168 14.57 -12.93 30.49
N ALA A 169 14.86 -14.24 30.42
CA ALA A 169 13.87 -15.31 30.28
C ALA A 169 12.74 -15.20 31.33
N TRP A 170 13.03 -14.67 32.52
CA TRP A 170 12.04 -14.47 33.58
C TRP A 170 10.99 -13.40 33.20
N LEU A 171 11.39 -12.27 32.59
CA LEU A 171 10.47 -11.20 32.20
C LEU A 171 9.57 -11.66 31.06
N ARG A 172 10.16 -12.38 30.09
CA ARG A 172 9.41 -13.02 29.02
C ARG A 172 8.35 -13.97 29.58
N ASN A 173 8.73 -14.84 30.52
CA ASN A 173 7.79 -15.76 31.16
C ASN A 173 6.68 -15.03 31.96
N ALA A 174 7.01 -13.93 32.63
CA ALA A 174 6.03 -13.13 33.37
C ALA A 174 5.01 -12.45 32.44
N ILE A 175 5.48 -11.88 31.32
CA ILE A 175 4.62 -11.29 30.29
C ILE A 175 3.74 -12.36 29.64
N GLU A 176 4.32 -13.51 29.24
CA GLU A 176 3.59 -14.63 28.65
C GLU A 176 2.50 -15.18 29.61
N THR A 177 2.80 -15.26 30.91
CA THR A 177 1.83 -15.67 31.93
C THR A 177 0.67 -14.67 32.04
N GLN A 178 0.96 -13.37 32.04
CA GLN A 178 -0.06 -12.33 32.11
C GLN A 178 -0.94 -12.28 30.84
N VAL A 179 -0.35 -12.48 29.66
CA VAL A 179 -1.08 -12.63 28.39
C VAL A 179 -2.05 -13.79 28.48
N ARG A 180 -1.58 -14.95 28.97
CA ARG A 180 -2.40 -16.16 29.13
C ARG A 180 -3.58 -15.91 30.06
N LEU A 181 -3.33 -15.39 31.26
CA LEU A 181 -4.39 -15.07 32.23
C LEU A 181 -5.43 -14.08 31.66
N THR A 182 -4.98 -13.10 30.88
CA THR A 182 -5.86 -12.12 30.25
C THR A 182 -6.70 -12.75 29.15
N ARG A 183 -6.12 -13.62 28.32
CA ARG A 183 -6.86 -14.39 27.31
C ARG A 183 -7.91 -15.30 27.94
N THR A 184 -7.56 -16.00 29.02
CA THR A 184 -8.52 -16.81 29.77
C THR A 184 -9.66 -15.96 30.33
N ARG A 185 -9.37 -14.78 30.91
CA ARG A 185 -10.41 -13.83 31.39
C ARG A 185 -11.32 -13.31 30.28
N LEU A 186 -10.79 -13.11 29.08
CA LEU A 186 -11.52 -12.62 27.93
C LEU A 186 -12.26 -13.74 27.15
N GLY A 187 -12.17 -15.00 27.62
CA GLY A 187 -12.77 -16.14 26.93
C GLY A 187 -12.15 -16.45 25.57
N LEU A 188 -10.89 -16.06 25.36
CA LEU A 188 -10.16 -16.20 24.09
C LEU A 188 -9.29 -17.47 24.03
N ASP A 189 -9.37 -18.36 25.02
CA ASP A 189 -8.66 -19.64 25.01
C ASP A 189 -9.49 -20.73 24.29
N GLU A 190 -8.97 -21.23 23.18
CA GLU A 190 -9.52 -22.37 22.41
C GLU A 190 -9.16 -23.74 23.02
N SER A 191 -8.76 -23.83 24.29
CA SER A 191 -8.37 -25.11 24.93
C SER A 191 -9.52 -25.82 25.66
N ALA A 192 -10.76 -25.41 25.45
CA ALA A 192 -11.95 -26.12 25.95
C ALA A 192 -12.76 -26.68 24.77
N ALA A 193 -12.18 -27.69 24.12
CA ALA A 193 -12.89 -28.68 23.31
C ALA A 193 -12.41 -30.07 23.76
#